data_AF-A0A4P5WG01-F1
#
_entry.id   AF-A0A4P5WG01-F1
#
_cell.length_a   1.000
_cell.length_b   1.000
_cell.length_c   1.000
_cell.angle_alpha   90.00
_cell.angle_beta   90.00
_cell.angle_gamma   90.00
#
_symmetry.space_group_name_H-M   'P 1'
#
loop_
_entity.id
_entity.type
_entity.pdbx_description
1 polymer ?
#
loop_
_entity_poly.entity_id
_entity_poly.type
_entity_poly.pdbx_seq_one_letter_code
_entity_poly.pdbx_strand_id
1 'polypeptide(L)'
;MINPMLTPWFVAAVPLLGALLGLSIWSQPEKLKTWSVTVTLGSLLAVLLSFFTLTGSTEGLLFVLLLPLAASVSLLGQPVHRDHRLTWVLTLVFLGMGLGILTLPSPIGSIALALLLGFITFLLYWHHDPFWGPSWLGIGTYGLGTLCAGIAAMTGSAIASLLACMILLPLVPFHHGYVAALTRLPGSLPSFTVLLLPAIGLHKLAALIPPVSELETLPVIVLALSGALYAAIKALAQSRVRLLLAYGSLSFFSLLWWCVAASRTVTPQAAVFLGSLALVTAGLLLAWQVIRTRYGDDVDPRAISGLAAQMPQFAVLISVLALAAMGLPPFGVFVGFMGLLFASPLTLSIAPFVVAITWLAASWYILDLVQGLLFGRKRPDLRYEDVRQSEFASLLIVVMIMFALGLAPTNLFEGTPRSTDTGAIMESVSWNR
;
A
#
# COMPACT_ATOMS: atom_id res chain seq x y z
N MET A 1 -31.73 3.90 10.77
CA MET A 1 -30.48 4.69 10.78
C MET A 1 -29.56 4.08 11.81
N ILE A 2 -28.35 3.65 11.42
CA ILE A 2 -27.35 3.12 12.37
C ILE A 2 -26.86 4.28 13.24
N ASN A 3 -26.69 4.06 14.54
CA ASN A 3 -26.16 5.09 15.45
C ASN A 3 -24.74 5.49 14.96
N PRO A 4 -24.45 6.79 14.75
CA PRO A 4 -23.14 7.24 14.28
C PRO A 4 -21.99 6.76 15.16
N MET A 5 -22.21 6.55 16.47
CA MET A 5 -21.20 5.99 17.37
C MET A 5 -20.92 4.49 17.17
N LEU A 6 -21.88 3.73 16.65
CA LEU A 6 -21.74 2.29 16.37
C LEU A 6 -21.19 2.01 14.97
N THR A 7 -21.18 3.01 14.11
CA THR A 7 -20.85 2.82 12.69
C THR A 7 -19.39 2.40 12.47
N PRO A 8 -18.38 3.02 13.14
CA PRO A 8 -16.98 2.55 13.07
C PRO A 8 -16.80 1.09 13.52
N TRP A 9 -17.51 0.70 14.58
CA TRP A 9 -17.48 -0.67 15.11
C TRP A 9 -18.05 -1.66 14.12
N PHE A 10 -19.17 -1.31 13.49
CA PHE A 10 -19.78 -2.15 12.46
C PHE A 10 -18.83 -2.39 11.30
N VAL A 11 -18.21 -1.33 10.77
CA VAL A 11 -17.28 -1.41 9.63
C VAL A 11 -16.06 -2.29 9.94
N ALA A 12 -15.49 -2.18 11.14
CA ALA A 12 -14.35 -3.02 11.55
C ALA A 12 -14.77 -4.48 11.86
N ALA A 13 -15.99 -4.70 12.37
CA ALA A 13 -16.46 -6.02 12.79
C ALA A 13 -16.82 -6.95 11.62
N VAL A 14 -17.37 -6.43 10.52
CA VAL A 14 -17.78 -7.23 9.35
C VAL A 14 -16.68 -8.20 8.87
N PRO A 15 -15.45 -7.76 8.56
CA PRO A 15 -14.40 -8.67 8.12
C PRO A 15 -13.89 -9.61 9.22
N LEU A 16 -13.87 -9.19 10.50
CA LEU A 16 -13.44 -10.03 11.61
C LEU A 16 -14.43 -11.17 11.88
N LEU A 17 -15.73 -10.87 11.88
CA LEU A 17 -16.79 -11.88 11.99
C LEU A 17 -16.78 -12.81 10.78
N GLY A 18 -16.57 -12.27 9.57
CA GLY A 18 -16.40 -13.07 8.36
C GLY A 18 -15.21 -14.03 8.45
N ALA A 19 -14.09 -13.60 9.04
CA ALA A 19 -12.92 -14.46 9.29
C ALA A 19 -13.25 -15.60 10.25
N LEU A 20 -13.94 -15.31 11.36
CA LEU A 20 -14.37 -16.31 12.35
C LEU A 20 -15.34 -17.33 11.74
N LEU A 21 -16.37 -16.87 11.02
CA LEU A 21 -17.32 -17.74 10.35
C LEU A 21 -16.67 -18.58 9.25
N GLY A 22 -15.64 -18.05 8.59
CA GLY A 22 -14.84 -18.78 7.60
C GLY A 22 -14.17 -20.05 8.16
N LEU A 23 -13.86 -20.08 9.46
CA LEU A 23 -13.27 -21.26 10.10
C LEU A 23 -14.21 -22.47 10.09
N SER A 24 -15.53 -22.26 10.07
CA SER A 24 -16.52 -23.35 9.96
C SER A 24 -16.43 -24.08 8.61
N ILE A 25 -16.02 -23.37 7.55
CA ILE A 25 -15.94 -23.88 6.17
C ILE A 25 -14.49 -24.22 5.78
N TRP A 26 -13.58 -24.33 6.76
CA TRP A 26 -12.15 -24.55 6.55
C TRP A 26 -11.79 -25.79 5.71
N SER A 27 -12.62 -26.83 5.78
CA SER A 27 -12.44 -28.08 5.04
C SER A 27 -12.69 -27.93 3.53
N GLN A 28 -13.39 -26.88 3.09
CA GLN A 28 -13.85 -26.70 1.71
C GLN A 28 -13.18 -25.46 1.08
N PRO A 29 -12.02 -25.59 0.41
CA PRO A 29 -11.20 -24.45 -0.02
C PRO A 29 -11.91 -23.55 -1.04
N GLU A 30 -12.68 -24.12 -1.97
CA GLU A 30 -13.45 -23.32 -2.95
C GLU A 30 -14.48 -22.42 -2.27
N LYS A 31 -15.26 -23.00 -1.33
CA LYS A 31 -16.26 -22.23 -0.59
C LYS A 31 -15.62 -21.21 0.33
N LEU A 32 -14.46 -21.53 0.93
CA LEU A 32 -13.73 -20.59 1.77
C LEU A 32 -13.24 -19.39 0.96
N LYS A 33 -12.67 -19.61 -0.25
CA LYS A 33 -12.25 -18.50 -1.12
C LYS A 33 -13.45 -17.61 -1.47
N THR A 34 -14.54 -18.21 -1.95
CA THR A 34 -15.75 -17.46 -2.32
C THR A 34 -16.31 -16.70 -1.13
N TRP A 35 -16.38 -17.33 0.04
CA TRP A 35 -16.79 -16.68 1.29
C TRP A 35 -15.90 -15.47 1.61
N SER A 36 -14.58 -15.62 1.60
CA SER A 36 -13.66 -14.51 1.89
C SER A 36 -13.82 -13.35 0.91
N VAL A 37 -13.97 -13.62 -0.39
CA VAL A 37 -14.25 -12.58 -1.39
C VAL A 37 -15.58 -11.88 -1.10
N THR A 38 -16.65 -12.64 -0.82
CA THR A 38 -17.97 -12.04 -0.51
C THR A 38 -17.93 -11.18 0.75
N VAL A 39 -17.18 -11.58 1.78
CA VAL A 39 -16.99 -10.77 2.99
C VAL A 39 -16.27 -9.46 2.66
N THR A 40 -15.22 -9.48 1.81
CA THR A 40 -14.54 -8.23 1.43
C THR A 40 -15.43 -7.26 0.66
N LEU A 41 -16.30 -7.79 -0.23
CA LEU A 41 -17.31 -6.98 -0.93
C LEU A 41 -18.39 -6.46 0.04
N GLY A 42 -18.78 -7.27 1.01
CA GLY A 42 -19.67 -6.86 2.10
C GLY A 42 -19.06 -5.75 2.96
N SER A 43 -17.77 -5.82 3.27
CA SER A 43 -17.04 -4.76 3.97
C SER A 43 -16.98 -3.47 3.13
N LEU A 44 -16.75 -3.58 1.81
CA LEU A 44 -16.81 -2.43 0.91
C LEU A 44 -18.20 -1.78 0.90
N LEU A 45 -19.26 -2.60 0.82
CA LEU A 45 -20.64 -2.11 0.88
C LEU A 45 -20.93 -1.46 2.24
N ALA A 46 -20.48 -2.05 3.34
CA ALA A 46 -20.64 -1.48 4.68
C ALA A 46 -19.97 -0.10 4.79
N VAL A 47 -18.77 0.06 4.22
CA VAL A 47 -18.07 1.35 4.13
C VAL A 47 -18.87 2.35 3.30
N LEU A 48 -19.35 1.96 2.12
CA LEU A 48 -20.12 2.83 1.23
C LEU A 48 -21.45 3.29 1.86
N LEU A 49 -22.16 2.39 2.55
CA LEU A 49 -23.39 2.72 3.27
C LEU A 49 -23.13 3.64 4.47
N SER A 50 -21.95 3.52 5.07
CA SER A 50 -21.51 4.31 6.23
C SER A 50 -20.77 5.59 5.85
N PHE A 51 -20.67 5.89 4.55
CA PHE A 51 -19.82 6.95 4.01
C PHE A 51 -20.12 8.31 4.65
N PHE A 52 -21.40 8.73 4.66
CA PHE A 52 -21.83 10.02 5.22
C PHE A 52 -21.75 10.12 6.75
N THR A 53 -21.60 9.01 7.45
CA THR A 53 -21.43 8.98 8.92
C THR A 53 -19.96 8.99 9.33
N LEU A 54 -19.07 8.51 8.45
CA LEU A 54 -17.61 8.48 8.65
C LEU A 54 -16.93 9.81 8.27
N THR A 55 -17.62 10.70 7.55
CA THR A 55 -17.13 12.01 7.08
C THR A 55 -16.80 13.02 8.18
N GLY A 56 -16.97 12.68 9.47
CA GLY A 56 -16.50 13.52 10.59
C GLY A 56 -14.98 13.54 10.80
N SER A 57 -14.24 12.54 10.28
CA SER A 57 -12.77 12.47 10.36
C SER A 57 -12.18 12.32 8.95
N THR A 58 -11.99 13.45 8.28
CA THR A 58 -11.82 13.57 6.82
C THR A 58 -10.49 13.05 6.25
N GLU A 59 -9.47 12.78 7.07
CA GLU A 59 -8.12 12.46 6.58
C GLU A 59 -7.90 10.98 6.21
N GLY A 60 -8.79 10.08 6.64
CA GLY A 60 -8.67 8.63 6.40
C GLY A 60 -9.59 8.05 5.32
N LEU A 61 -10.47 8.87 4.73
CA LEU A 61 -11.64 8.40 3.97
C LEU A 61 -11.27 7.61 2.71
N LEU A 62 -10.24 8.07 1.97
CA LEU A 62 -9.74 7.35 0.80
C LEU A 62 -9.24 5.94 1.18
N PHE A 63 -8.50 5.80 2.28
CA PHE A 63 -7.99 4.49 2.69
C PHE A 63 -9.07 3.55 3.22
N VAL A 64 -10.08 4.08 3.90
CA VAL A 64 -11.24 3.28 4.33
C VAL A 64 -11.97 2.67 3.12
N LEU A 65 -12.00 3.35 1.98
CA LEU A 65 -12.55 2.83 0.72
C LEU A 65 -11.59 1.87 0.00
N LEU A 66 -10.29 2.20 -0.07
CA LEU A 66 -9.33 1.41 -0.83
C LEU A 66 -8.96 0.09 -0.15
N LEU A 67 -8.99 -0.01 1.18
CA LEU A 67 -8.61 -1.25 1.88
C LEU A 67 -9.52 -2.45 1.54
N PRO A 68 -10.86 -2.37 1.60
CA PRO A 68 -11.73 -3.46 1.17
C PRO A 68 -11.54 -3.82 -0.31
N LEU A 69 -11.34 -2.82 -1.18
CA LEU A 69 -11.05 -3.04 -2.59
C LEU A 69 -9.75 -3.82 -2.80
N ALA A 70 -8.65 -3.39 -2.18
CA ALA A 70 -7.36 -4.08 -2.27
C ALA A 70 -7.43 -5.51 -1.70
N ALA A 71 -8.13 -5.71 -0.58
CA ALA A 71 -8.36 -7.04 -0.02
C ALA A 71 -9.13 -7.94 -1.01
N SER A 72 -10.20 -7.42 -1.62
CA SER A 72 -11.02 -8.18 -2.58
C SER A 72 -10.23 -8.62 -3.81
N VAL A 73 -9.46 -7.70 -4.38
CA VAL A 73 -8.58 -7.93 -5.53
C VAL A 73 -7.50 -8.95 -5.18
N SER A 74 -6.86 -8.80 -4.02
CA SER A 74 -5.82 -9.69 -3.51
C SER A 74 -6.30 -11.13 -3.39
N LEU A 75 -7.48 -11.33 -2.81
CA LEU A 75 -8.11 -12.66 -2.67
C LEU A 75 -8.56 -13.22 -4.03
N LEU A 76 -9.13 -12.38 -4.90
CA LEU A 76 -9.62 -12.81 -6.19
C LEU A 76 -8.48 -13.35 -7.08
N GLY A 77 -7.35 -12.65 -7.08
CA GLY A 77 -6.16 -12.99 -7.88
C GLY A 77 -5.41 -14.24 -7.41
N GLN A 78 -5.66 -14.73 -6.19
CA GLN A 78 -5.02 -15.95 -5.69
C GLN A 78 -5.73 -17.21 -6.17
N PRO A 79 -5.04 -18.19 -6.80
CA PRO A 79 -5.68 -19.43 -7.21
C PRO A 79 -6.13 -20.26 -6.00
N VAL A 80 -7.17 -21.07 -6.21
CA VAL A 80 -7.69 -21.98 -5.19
C VAL A 80 -6.65 -23.07 -4.92
N HIS A 81 -6.05 -23.04 -3.74
CA HIS A 81 -5.14 -24.08 -3.27
C HIS A 81 -5.30 -24.30 -1.77
N ARG A 82 -5.06 -25.53 -1.29
CA ARG A 82 -5.27 -25.87 0.14
C ARG A 82 -4.33 -25.11 1.08
N ASP A 83 -3.14 -24.77 0.60
CA ASP A 83 -2.12 -24.06 1.38
C ASP A 83 -2.43 -22.57 1.53
N HIS A 84 -3.33 -22.03 0.70
CA HIS A 84 -3.74 -20.64 0.70
C HIS A 84 -4.88 -20.32 1.68
N ARG A 85 -5.49 -21.33 2.32
CA ARG A 85 -6.64 -21.12 3.21
C ARG A 85 -6.35 -20.14 4.35
N LEU A 86 -5.18 -20.29 4.96
CA LEU A 86 -4.71 -19.40 6.02
C LEU A 86 -4.60 -17.97 5.50
N THR A 87 -4.03 -17.77 4.30
CA THR A 87 -3.89 -16.43 3.72
C THR A 87 -5.23 -15.74 3.49
N TRP A 88 -6.28 -16.47 3.10
CA TRP A 88 -7.60 -15.87 2.89
C TRP A 88 -8.25 -15.38 4.19
N VAL A 89 -8.17 -16.18 5.25
CA VAL A 89 -8.68 -15.78 6.57
C VAL A 89 -7.85 -14.63 7.13
N LEU A 90 -6.53 -14.66 6.96
CA LEU A 90 -5.66 -13.58 7.44
C LEU A 90 -5.89 -12.25 6.72
N THR A 91 -6.17 -12.26 5.41
CA THR A 91 -6.53 -11.02 4.72
C THR A 91 -7.77 -10.38 5.32
N LEU A 92 -8.76 -11.17 5.75
CA LEU A 92 -9.94 -10.65 6.46
C LEU A 92 -9.59 -10.11 7.85
N VAL A 93 -8.76 -10.82 8.62
CA VAL A 93 -8.29 -10.34 9.93
C VAL A 93 -7.54 -9.02 9.79
N PHE A 94 -6.63 -8.93 8.82
CA PHE A 94 -5.86 -7.72 8.53
C PHE A 94 -6.74 -6.57 8.02
N LEU A 95 -7.75 -6.87 7.20
CA LEU A 95 -8.74 -5.89 6.77
C LEU A 95 -9.52 -5.33 7.96
N GLY A 96 -9.99 -6.19 8.86
CA GLY A 96 -10.73 -5.77 10.05
C GLY A 96 -9.88 -4.96 11.03
N MET A 97 -8.65 -5.38 11.30
CA MET A 97 -7.70 -4.60 12.09
C MET A 97 -7.39 -3.26 11.41
N GLY A 98 -7.14 -3.26 10.09
CA GLY A 98 -6.88 -2.05 9.31
C GLY A 98 -8.01 -1.03 9.39
N LEU A 99 -9.24 -1.46 9.11
CA LEU A 99 -10.42 -0.61 9.24
C LEU A 99 -10.63 -0.15 10.68
N GLY A 100 -10.40 -1.03 11.66
CA GLY A 100 -10.44 -0.67 13.07
C GLY A 100 -9.43 0.43 13.42
N ILE A 101 -8.21 0.36 12.92
CA ILE A 101 -7.16 1.37 13.18
C ILE A 101 -7.53 2.73 12.58
N LEU A 102 -8.17 2.74 11.40
CA LEU A 102 -8.56 3.97 10.70
C LEU A 102 -9.85 4.61 11.23
N THR A 103 -10.74 3.83 11.86
CA THR A 103 -12.09 4.31 12.20
C THR A 103 -12.39 4.32 13.70
N LEU A 104 -11.78 3.44 14.50
CA LEU A 104 -12.04 3.35 15.94
C LEU A 104 -11.22 4.38 16.72
N PRO A 105 -11.80 4.98 17.77
CA PRO A 105 -11.08 5.94 18.61
C PRO A 105 -9.95 5.29 19.42
N SER A 106 -9.03 6.12 19.91
CA SER A 106 -8.03 5.72 20.91
C SER A 106 -8.74 5.38 22.24
N PRO A 107 -8.35 4.30 22.97
CA PRO A 107 -7.16 3.47 22.77
C PRO A 107 -7.35 2.25 21.85
N ILE A 108 -8.58 1.94 21.44
CA ILE A 108 -8.93 0.69 20.74
C ILE A 108 -8.19 0.59 19.40
N GLY A 109 -8.16 1.66 18.61
CA GLY A 109 -7.41 1.68 17.34
C GLY A 109 -5.91 1.44 17.52
N SER A 110 -5.32 1.90 18.64
CA SER A 110 -3.90 1.70 18.95
C SER A 110 -3.60 0.27 19.41
N ILE A 111 -4.53 -0.35 20.15
CA ILE A 111 -4.44 -1.77 20.51
C ILE A 111 -4.54 -2.64 19.25
N ALA A 112 -5.47 -2.33 18.35
CA ALA A 112 -5.60 -3.02 17.06
C ALA A 112 -4.31 -2.91 16.22
N LEU A 113 -3.64 -1.76 16.26
CA LEU A 113 -2.34 -1.58 15.60
C LEU A 113 -1.24 -2.47 16.20
N ALA A 114 -1.13 -2.50 17.54
CA ALA A 114 -0.15 -3.35 18.20
C ALA A 114 -0.38 -4.84 17.90
N LEU A 115 -1.64 -5.27 17.88
CA LEU A 115 -2.03 -6.64 17.51
C LEU A 115 -1.70 -6.94 16.04
N LEU A 116 -1.98 -6.03 15.11
CA LEU A 116 -1.67 -6.20 13.69
C LEU A 116 -0.16 -6.38 13.48
N LEU A 117 0.66 -5.50 14.05
CA LEU A 117 2.11 -5.58 13.95
C LEU A 117 2.67 -6.84 14.63
N GLY A 118 2.09 -7.25 15.77
CA GLY A 118 2.48 -8.47 16.47
C GLY A 118 2.18 -9.71 15.63
N PHE A 119 1.02 -9.73 14.98
CA PHE A 119 0.64 -10.81 14.08
C PHE A 119 1.55 -10.90 12.86
N ILE A 120 1.88 -9.77 12.24
CA ILE A 120 2.84 -9.73 11.12
C ILE A 120 4.22 -10.20 11.58
N THR A 121 4.68 -9.79 12.76
CA THR A 121 5.96 -10.23 13.34
C THR A 121 5.98 -11.75 13.53
N PHE A 122 4.89 -12.32 14.07
CA PHE A 122 4.72 -13.76 14.22
C PHE A 122 4.75 -14.49 12.87
N LEU A 123 4.02 -14.00 11.86
CA LEU A 123 4.03 -14.59 10.53
C LEU A 123 5.39 -14.54 9.85
N LEU A 124 6.12 -13.42 10.01
CA LEU A 124 7.47 -13.29 9.50
C LEU A 124 8.39 -14.27 10.18
N TYR A 125 8.32 -14.43 11.50
CA TYR A 125 9.08 -15.46 12.21
C TYR A 125 8.74 -16.87 11.70
N TRP A 126 7.46 -17.17 11.44
CA TRP A 126 7.07 -18.49 10.94
C TRP A 126 7.56 -18.78 9.51
N HIS A 127 7.60 -17.78 8.64
CA HIS A 127 7.96 -17.93 7.21
C HIS A 127 9.35 -17.36 6.88
N HIS A 128 10.18 -17.07 7.88
CA HIS A 128 11.51 -16.54 7.63
C HIS A 128 12.43 -17.60 7.06
N ASP A 129 13.44 -17.10 6.38
CA ASP A 129 14.57 -17.88 5.91
C ASP A 129 15.76 -17.56 6.83
N PRO A 130 16.23 -18.53 7.64
CA PRO A 130 17.27 -18.30 8.64
C PRO A 130 18.57 -17.75 8.05
N PHE A 131 18.88 -18.11 6.80
CA PHE A 131 20.11 -17.75 6.12
C PHE A 131 20.05 -16.38 5.42
N TRP A 132 18.86 -15.79 5.32
CA TRP A 132 18.69 -14.47 4.72
C TRP A 132 18.66 -13.39 5.81
N GLY A 133 19.83 -12.82 6.14
CA GLY A 133 19.99 -11.80 7.20
C GLY A 133 18.93 -10.68 7.25
N PRO A 134 18.44 -10.12 6.13
CA PRO A 134 17.36 -9.12 6.15
C PRO A 134 16.02 -9.62 6.73
N SER A 135 15.79 -10.93 6.79
CA SER A 135 14.58 -11.50 7.43
C SER A 135 14.54 -11.19 8.92
N TRP A 136 15.67 -11.36 9.62
CA TRP A 136 15.82 -11.07 11.05
C TRP A 136 15.64 -9.58 11.34
N LEU A 137 16.21 -8.71 10.50
CA LEU A 137 15.98 -7.27 10.60
C LEU A 137 14.51 -6.91 10.37
N GLY A 138 13.83 -7.60 9.46
CA GLY A 138 12.40 -7.44 9.24
C GLY A 138 11.55 -7.81 10.47
N ILE A 139 11.86 -8.93 11.11
CA ILE A 139 11.19 -9.37 12.35
C ILE A 139 11.46 -8.36 13.46
N GLY A 140 12.71 -7.94 13.64
CA GLY A 140 13.11 -6.98 14.68
C GLY A 140 12.46 -5.61 14.50
N THR A 141 12.33 -5.12 13.26
CA THR A 141 11.70 -3.80 12.99
C THR A 141 10.21 -3.80 13.28
N TYR A 142 9.45 -4.84 12.94
CA TYR A 142 8.04 -4.90 13.35
C TYR A 142 7.87 -5.21 14.84
N GLY A 143 8.76 -5.99 15.45
CA GLY A 143 8.81 -6.14 16.91
C GLY A 143 9.09 -4.82 17.63
N LEU A 144 9.95 -3.95 17.07
CA LEU A 144 10.11 -2.59 17.57
C LEU A 144 8.83 -1.77 17.36
N GLY A 145 8.17 -1.93 16.21
CA GLY A 145 6.90 -1.27 15.90
C GLY A 145 5.78 -1.62 16.88
N THR A 146 5.67 -2.88 17.31
CA THR A 146 4.67 -3.28 18.32
C THR A 146 4.94 -2.60 19.67
N LEU A 147 6.20 -2.54 20.10
CA LEU A 147 6.60 -1.86 21.33
C LEU A 147 6.31 -0.36 21.25
N CYS A 148 6.71 0.29 20.15
CA CYS A 148 6.45 1.71 19.93
C CYS A 148 4.95 2.02 19.91
N ALA A 149 4.14 1.21 19.23
CA ALA A 149 2.68 1.36 19.21
C ALA A 149 2.07 1.19 20.61
N GLY A 150 2.54 0.22 21.40
CA GLY A 150 2.10 0.01 22.78
C GLY A 150 2.46 1.17 23.70
N ILE A 151 3.71 1.65 23.64
CA ILE A 151 4.18 2.79 24.42
C ILE A 151 3.40 4.05 24.06
N ALA A 152 3.21 4.31 22.76
CA ALA A 152 2.41 5.43 22.28
C ALA A 152 0.95 5.36 22.79
N ALA A 153 0.36 4.16 22.80
CA ALA A 153 -1.00 3.96 23.31
C ALA A 153 -1.12 4.23 24.82
N MET A 154 -0.09 3.88 25.60
CA MET A 154 -0.10 4.03 27.06
C MET A 154 0.29 5.44 27.52
N THR A 155 1.25 6.06 26.85
CA THR A 155 1.91 7.30 27.32
C THR A 155 1.60 8.53 26.47
N GLY A 156 1.07 8.36 25.26
CA GLY A 156 0.90 9.45 24.30
C GLY A 156 2.22 9.98 23.72
N SER A 157 3.32 9.23 23.83
CA SER A 157 4.64 9.67 23.35
C SER A 157 4.66 9.95 21.84
N ALA A 158 4.98 11.19 21.47
CA ALA A 158 5.13 11.61 20.08
C ALA A 158 6.27 10.88 19.37
N ILE A 159 7.41 10.66 20.06
CA ILE A 159 8.58 9.96 19.52
C ILE A 159 8.23 8.50 19.21
N ALA A 160 7.56 7.81 20.14
CA ALA A 160 7.12 6.43 19.91
C ALA A 160 6.13 6.34 18.74
N SER A 161 5.22 7.32 18.62
CA SER A 161 4.28 7.42 17.51
C SER A 161 4.97 7.68 16.17
N LEU A 162 6.02 8.52 16.16
CA LEU A 162 6.80 8.83 14.96
C LEU A 162 7.60 7.61 14.49
N LEU A 163 8.25 6.89 15.41
CA LEU A 163 8.95 5.65 15.11
C LEU A 163 8.00 4.58 14.57
N ALA A 164 6.81 4.43 15.18
CA ALA A 164 5.79 3.53 14.66
C ALA A 164 5.35 3.93 13.23
N CYS A 165 5.20 5.23 12.96
CA CYS A 165 4.90 5.73 11.61
C CYS A 165 6.01 5.40 10.60
N MET A 166 7.30 5.60 10.96
CA MET A 166 8.44 5.29 10.09
C MET A 166 8.58 3.79 9.77
N ILE A 167 8.03 2.92 10.62
CA ILE A 167 7.97 1.46 10.42
C ILE A 167 6.79 1.08 9.51
N LEU A 168 5.63 1.75 9.67
CA LEU A 168 4.41 1.50 8.89
C LEU A 168 4.48 2.08 7.47
N LEU A 169 4.80 3.37 7.37
CA LEU A 169 5.17 4.07 6.15
C LEU A 169 6.70 4.02 6.05
N PRO A 170 7.26 3.04 5.32
CA PRO A 170 8.64 2.64 5.51
C PRO A 170 9.60 3.76 5.14
N LEU A 171 10.49 4.09 6.07
CA LEU A 171 11.58 5.05 5.89
C LEU A 171 12.91 4.37 6.22
N VAL A 172 14.01 4.76 5.58
CA VAL A 172 15.35 4.26 5.96
C VAL A 172 15.75 4.87 7.30
N PRO A 173 16.23 4.10 8.29
CA PRO A 173 16.64 2.67 8.27
C PRO A 173 15.56 1.64 8.67
N PHE A 174 14.35 2.06 9.01
CA PHE A 174 13.25 1.23 9.51
C PHE A 174 12.49 0.39 8.45
N HIS A 175 12.87 0.52 7.17
CA HIS A 175 12.23 -0.13 6.02
C HIS A 175 12.28 -1.67 5.97
N HIS A 176 13.12 -2.33 6.76
CA HIS A 176 13.36 -3.78 6.65
C HIS A 176 12.09 -4.62 6.88
N GLY A 177 11.22 -4.21 7.79
CA GLY A 177 9.94 -4.87 8.05
C GLY A 177 9.06 -4.90 6.81
N TYR A 178 8.91 -3.76 6.15
CA TYR A 178 8.13 -3.66 4.91
C TYR A 178 8.67 -4.56 3.79
N VAL A 179 9.99 -4.57 3.59
CA VAL A 179 10.62 -5.44 2.59
C VAL A 179 10.39 -6.92 2.94
N ALA A 180 10.50 -7.30 4.22
CA ALA A 180 10.23 -8.66 4.67
C ALA A 180 8.74 -9.02 4.48
N ALA A 181 7.81 -8.12 4.77
CA ALA A 181 6.37 -8.34 4.58
C ALA A 181 6.04 -8.67 3.12
N LEU A 182 6.57 -7.90 2.16
CA LEU A 182 6.26 -8.10 0.74
C LEU A 182 6.93 -9.36 0.15
N THR A 183 8.02 -9.82 0.76
CA THR A 183 8.83 -10.91 0.20
C THR A 183 8.59 -12.25 0.87
N ARG A 184 8.20 -12.27 2.15
CA ARG A 184 8.10 -13.49 2.97
C ARG A 184 6.69 -13.82 3.41
N LEU A 185 5.74 -12.87 3.43
CA LEU A 185 4.36 -13.23 3.75
C LEU A 185 3.79 -14.20 2.69
N PRO A 186 3.03 -15.21 3.12
CA PRO A 186 2.52 -16.24 2.23
C PRO A 186 1.38 -15.74 1.33
N GLY A 187 1.23 -16.39 0.18
CA GLY A 187 0.09 -16.23 -0.72
C GLY A 187 -0.10 -14.79 -1.22
N SER A 188 -1.34 -14.29 -1.12
CA SER A 188 -1.73 -12.95 -1.57
C SER A 188 -1.46 -11.84 -0.56
N LEU A 189 -1.09 -12.17 0.68
CA LEU A 189 -0.86 -11.17 1.74
C LEU A 189 0.08 -10.02 1.32
N PRO A 190 1.21 -10.25 0.61
CA PRO A 190 2.06 -9.17 0.11
C PRO A 190 1.32 -8.10 -0.71
N SER A 191 0.40 -8.52 -1.57
CA SER A 191 -0.38 -7.61 -2.43
C SER A 191 -1.41 -6.80 -1.66
N PHE A 192 -1.83 -7.27 -0.48
CA PHE A 192 -2.71 -6.50 0.39
C PHE A 192 -1.93 -5.61 1.36
N THR A 193 -0.85 -6.13 1.95
CA THR A 193 -0.07 -5.43 2.97
C THR A 193 0.69 -4.22 2.42
N VAL A 194 1.04 -4.23 1.13
CA VAL A 194 1.63 -3.07 0.43
C VAL A 194 0.77 -1.81 0.48
N LEU A 195 -0.56 -1.94 0.56
CA LEU A 195 -1.46 -0.81 0.81
C LEU A 195 -1.75 -0.65 2.30
N LEU A 196 -2.05 -1.75 2.99
CA LEU A 196 -2.47 -1.72 4.40
C LEU A 196 -1.50 -0.95 5.29
N LEU A 197 -0.21 -1.29 5.23
CA LEU A 197 0.78 -0.76 6.17
C LEU A 197 1.08 0.71 5.90
N PRO A 198 1.40 1.14 4.66
CA PRO A 198 1.66 2.55 4.38
C PRO A 198 0.41 3.42 4.57
N ALA A 199 -0.79 2.91 4.29
CA ALA A 199 -2.03 3.66 4.52
C ALA A 199 -2.26 3.98 6.01
N ILE A 200 -2.03 3.00 6.89
CA ILE A 200 -2.08 3.21 8.34
C ILE A 200 -0.98 4.20 8.77
N GLY A 201 0.23 4.05 8.23
CA GLY A 201 1.36 4.94 8.52
C GLY A 201 1.06 6.40 8.16
N LEU A 202 0.53 6.66 6.96
CA LEU A 202 0.17 8.02 6.54
C LEU A 202 -1.00 8.59 7.35
N HIS A 203 -2.01 7.77 7.67
CA HIS A 203 -3.12 8.19 8.52
C HIS A 203 -2.65 8.61 9.92
N LYS A 204 -1.72 7.86 10.54
CA LYS A 204 -1.13 8.25 11.83
C LYS A 204 -0.22 9.45 11.71
N LEU A 205 0.52 9.57 10.60
CA LEU A 205 1.39 10.71 10.33
C LEU A 205 0.60 12.02 10.21
N ALA A 206 -0.62 11.99 9.65
CA ALA A 206 -1.47 13.16 9.47
C ALA A 206 -1.78 13.89 10.79
N ALA A 207 -2.07 13.14 11.85
CA ALA A 207 -2.28 13.71 13.19
C ALA A 207 -0.96 14.12 13.89
N LEU A 208 0.17 13.52 13.49
CA LEU A 208 1.44 13.66 14.18
C LEU A 208 2.31 14.79 13.62
N ILE A 209 2.30 15.04 12.32
CA ILE A 209 3.23 15.97 11.66
C ILE A 209 2.96 17.47 11.96
N PRO A 210 1.71 17.97 12.08
CA PRO A 210 1.48 19.40 12.29
C PRO A 210 2.08 20.00 13.58
N PRO A 211 2.08 19.31 14.74
CA PRO A 211 2.68 19.86 15.96
C PRO A 211 4.21 19.75 16.03
N VAL A 212 4.88 19.11 15.05
CA VAL A 212 6.34 18.91 15.08
C VAL A 212 7.07 20.17 14.64
N SER A 213 8.13 20.53 15.37
CA SER A 213 8.92 21.72 15.06
C SER A 213 9.76 21.57 13.78
N GLU A 214 10.16 22.68 13.16
CA GLU A 214 11.00 22.65 11.95
C GLU A 214 12.33 21.92 12.18
N LEU A 215 12.95 22.17 13.34
CA LEU A 215 14.20 21.54 13.75
C LEU A 215 14.08 20.01 13.86
N GLU A 216 12.92 19.51 14.28
CA GLU A 216 12.64 18.08 14.39
C GLU A 216 12.28 17.43 13.04
N THR A 217 11.76 18.20 12.08
CA THR A 217 11.46 17.70 10.71
C THR A 217 12.70 17.60 9.81
N LEU A 218 13.73 18.40 10.06
CA LEU A 218 14.97 18.40 9.28
C LEU A 218 15.64 17.01 9.17
N PRO A 219 15.86 16.23 10.25
CA PRO A 219 16.42 14.89 10.13
C PRO A 219 15.53 13.95 9.32
N VAL A 220 14.20 14.09 9.40
CA VAL A 220 13.26 13.29 8.61
C VAL A 220 13.40 13.59 7.12
N ILE A 221 13.55 14.86 6.74
CA ILE A 221 13.78 15.29 5.35
C ILE A 221 15.09 14.68 4.81
N VAL A 222 16.17 14.72 5.60
CA VAL A 222 17.46 14.14 5.20
C VAL A 222 17.36 12.63 5.02
N LEU A 223 16.70 11.94 5.96
CA LEU A 223 16.44 10.49 5.86
C LEU A 223 15.55 10.14 4.67
N ALA A 224 14.56 10.98 4.35
CA ALA A 224 13.66 10.80 3.22
C ALA A 224 14.39 10.92 1.88
N LEU A 225 15.18 11.97 1.67
CA LEU A 225 15.91 12.16 0.41
C LEU A 225 17.03 11.11 0.24
N SER A 226 17.79 10.83 1.31
CA SER A 226 18.81 9.77 1.26
C SER A 226 18.20 8.37 1.10
N GLY A 227 17.06 8.13 1.76
CA GLY A 227 16.29 6.90 1.64
C GLY A 227 15.72 6.67 0.24
N ALA A 228 15.24 7.73 -0.43
CA ALA A 228 14.76 7.66 -1.80
C ALA A 228 15.87 7.22 -2.77
N LEU A 229 17.06 7.80 -2.65
CA LEU A 229 18.22 7.45 -3.47
C LEU A 229 18.71 6.02 -3.17
N TYR A 230 18.86 5.69 -1.88
CA TYR A 230 19.24 4.35 -1.43
C TYR A 230 18.31 3.27 -1.98
N ALA A 231 17.00 3.46 -1.83
CA ALA A 231 15.99 2.50 -2.25
C ALA A 231 15.95 2.37 -3.78
N ALA A 232 16.11 3.47 -4.53
CA ALA A 232 16.17 3.44 -5.99
C ALA A 232 17.38 2.64 -6.49
N ILE A 233 18.58 2.89 -5.94
CA ILE A 233 19.79 2.13 -6.29
C ILE A 233 19.62 0.66 -5.90
N LYS A 234 19.09 0.39 -4.71
CA LYS A 234 18.90 -0.97 -4.22
C LYS A 234 17.89 -1.74 -5.07
N ALA A 235 16.83 -1.09 -5.56
CA ALA A 235 15.86 -1.68 -6.48
C ALA A 235 16.51 -2.11 -7.81
N LEU A 236 17.35 -1.26 -8.41
CA LEU A 236 18.11 -1.58 -9.63
C LEU A 236 19.04 -2.79 -9.45
N ALA A 237 19.55 -3.00 -8.24
CA ALA A 237 20.42 -4.13 -7.93
C ALA A 237 19.67 -5.45 -7.65
N GLN A 238 18.33 -5.45 -7.61
CA GLN A 238 17.56 -6.66 -7.30
C GLN A 238 17.28 -7.50 -8.56
N SER A 239 17.56 -8.80 -8.47
CA SER A 239 17.14 -9.78 -9.48
C SER A 239 15.75 -10.38 -9.17
N ARG A 240 15.35 -10.42 -7.90
CA ARG A 240 14.07 -10.99 -7.45
C ARG A 240 12.97 -9.93 -7.54
N VAL A 241 11.90 -10.21 -8.31
CA VAL A 241 10.80 -9.26 -8.57
C VAL A 241 10.16 -8.72 -7.29
N ARG A 242 9.87 -9.57 -6.29
CA ARG A 242 9.28 -9.11 -5.02
C ARG A 242 10.20 -8.13 -4.27
N LEU A 243 11.52 -8.33 -4.31
CA LEU A 243 12.47 -7.39 -3.70
C LEU A 243 12.59 -6.10 -4.51
N LEU A 244 12.65 -6.22 -5.84
CA LEU A 244 12.66 -5.08 -6.77
C LEU A 244 11.44 -4.18 -6.54
N LEU A 245 10.22 -4.74 -6.46
CA LEU A 245 8.99 -3.99 -6.18
C LEU A 245 8.94 -3.42 -4.76
N ALA A 246 9.50 -4.10 -3.77
CA ALA A 246 9.57 -3.60 -2.39
C ALA A 246 10.51 -2.39 -2.26
N TYR A 247 11.73 -2.47 -2.81
CA TYR A 247 12.64 -1.32 -2.82
C TYR A 247 12.18 -0.21 -3.77
N GLY A 248 11.52 -0.58 -4.88
CA GLY A 248 10.93 0.37 -5.82
C GLY A 248 9.83 1.22 -5.18
N SER A 249 8.89 0.60 -4.46
CA SER A 249 7.86 1.35 -3.71
C SER A 249 8.44 2.15 -2.54
N LEU A 250 9.47 1.63 -1.86
CA LEU A 250 10.17 2.34 -0.78
C LEU A 250 10.77 3.68 -1.23
N SER A 251 11.33 3.76 -2.45
CA SER A 251 11.94 5.02 -2.94
C SER A 251 10.89 6.12 -3.10
N PHE A 252 9.71 5.78 -3.61
CA PHE A 252 8.60 6.70 -3.75
C PHE A 252 7.93 7.03 -2.40
N PHE A 253 7.80 6.09 -1.47
CA PHE A 253 7.35 6.41 -0.11
C PHE A 253 8.33 7.34 0.62
N SER A 254 9.63 7.23 0.33
CA SER A 254 10.62 8.18 0.85
C SER A 254 10.44 9.57 0.24
N LEU A 255 10.10 9.70 -1.05
CA LEU A 255 9.72 10.99 -1.65
C LEU A 255 8.44 11.57 -1.01
N LEU A 256 7.45 10.73 -0.70
CA LEU A 256 6.26 11.15 0.04
C LEU A 256 6.60 11.70 1.43
N TRP A 257 7.48 11.01 2.17
CA TRP A 257 7.99 11.49 3.45
C TRP A 257 8.64 12.87 3.33
N TRP A 258 9.43 13.10 2.28
CA TRP A 258 10.03 14.40 2.02
C TRP A 258 8.96 15.47 1.82
N CYS A 259 7.98 15.26 0.93
CA CYS A 259 6.92 16.23 0.68
C CYS A 259 6.10 16.55 1.95
N VAL A 260 5.73 15.52 2.72
CA VAL A 260 4.94 15.68 3.97
C VAL A 260 5.75 16.39 5.05
N ALA A 261 7.02 16.02 5.23
CA ALA A 261 7.89 16.66 6.23
C ALA A 261 8.20 18.12 5.86
N ALA A 262 8.42 18.42 4.57
CA ALA A 262 8.68 19.78 4.09
C ALA A 262 7.46 20.71 4.19
N SER A 263 6.27 20.18 3.89
CA SER A 263 5.00 20.93 4.00
C SER A 263 4.39 20.90 5.41
N ARG A 264 4.93 20.06 6.31
CA ARG A 264 4.42 19.79 7.67
C ARG A 264 2.93 19.45 7.73
N THR A 265 2.38 18.96 6.63
CA THR A 265 0.95 18.64 6.50
C THR A 265 0.78 17.41 5.61
N VAL A 266 -0.22 16.59 5.92
CA VAL A 266 -0.63 15.51 5.02
C VAL A 266 -1.78 16.04 4.17
N THR A 267 -1.52 16.23 2.88
CA THR A 267 -2.51 16.73 1.94
C THR A 267 -3.36 15.57 1.36
N PRO A 268 -4.56 15.84 0.81
CA PRO A 268 -5.32 14.83 0.06
C PRO A 268 -4.51 14.21 -1.09
N GLN A 269 -3.61 14.98 -1.71
CA GLN A 269 -2.69 14.50 -2.74
C GLN A 269 -1.71 13.45 -2.22
N ALA A 270 -1.27 13.58 -0.96
CA ALA A 270 -0.46 12.55 -0.30
C ALA A 270 -1.19 11.21 -0.23
N ALA A 271 -2.48 11.25 0.10
CA ALA A 271 -3.32 10.05 0.17
C ALA A 271 -3.57 9.44 -1.23
N VAL A 272 -3.86 10.26 -2.23
CA VAL A 272 -4.02 9.81 -3.63
C VAL A 272 -2.73 9.20 -4.16
N PHE A 273 -1.58 9.84 -3.93
CA PHE A 273 -0.27 9.34 -4.36
C PHE A 273 0.04 8.00 -3.70
N LEU A 274 -0.04 7.91 -2.37
CA LEU A 274 0.23 6.68 -1.63
C LEU A 274 -0.71 5.55 -2.06
N GLY A 275 -2.01 5.84 -2.09
CA GLY A 275 -3.04 4.87 -2.46
C GLY A 275 -2.81 4.34 -3.88
N SER A 276 -2.49 5.24 -4.82
CA SER A 276 -2.22 4.86 -6.20
C SER A 276 -0.95 4.02 -6.33
N LEU A 277 0.14 4.47 -5.71
CA LEU A 277 1.43 3.79 -5.74
C LEU A 277 1.36 2.39 -5.11
N ALA A 278 0.67 2.27 -3.97
CA ALA A 278 0.50 1.00 -3.29
C ALA A 278 -0.38 0.03 -4.09
N LEU A 279 -1.46 0.52 -4.71
CA LEU A 279 -2.34 -0.29 -5.57
C LEU A 279 -1.65 -0.76 -6.85
N VAL A 280 -0.86 0.09 -7.52
CA VAL A 280 -0.11 -0.37 -8.70
C VAL A 280 0.96 -1.39 -8.30
N THR A 281 1.61 -1.21 -7.15
CA THR A 281 2.56 -2.19 -6.61
C THR A 281 1.83 -3.51 -6.26
N ALA A 282 0.63 -3.45 -5.69
CA ALA A 282 -0.22 -4.61 -5.47
C ALA A 282 -0.56 -5.34 -6.79
N GLY A 283 -0.93 -4.60 -7.83
CA GLY A 283 -1.19 -5.14 -9.16
C GLY A 283 0.03 -5.83 -9.77
N LEU A 284 1.21 -5.24 -9.65
CA LEU A 284 2.46 -5.86 -10.10
C LEU A 284 2.83 -7.11 -9.29
N LEU A 285 2.59 -7.11 -7.98
CA LEU A 285 2.75 -8.30 -7.12
C LEU A 285 1.77 -9.42 -7.50
N LEU A 286 0.53 -9.08 -7.86
CA LEU A 286 -0.46 -10.03 -8.36
C LEU A 286 -0.09 -10.57 -9.73
N ALA A 287 0.40 -9.73 -10.64
CA ALA A 287 0.92 -10.16 -11.94
C ALA A 287 2.11 -11.12 -11.77
N TRP A 288 3.02 -10.83 -10.84
CA TRP A 288 4.10 -11.74 -10.49
C TRP A 288 3.60 -13.04 -9.84
N GLN A 289 2.52 -12.97 -9.06
CA GLN A 289 1.88 -14.16 -8.51
C GLN A 289 1.31 -15.06 -9.62
N VAL A 290 0.69 -14.51 -10.66
CA VAL A 290 0.26 -15.28 -11.84
C VAL A 290 1.46 -16.04 -12.42
N ILE A 291 2.59 -15.37 -12.64
CA ILE A 291 3.82 -16.00 -13.14
C ILE A 291 4.28 -17.14 -12.21
N ARG A 292 4.39 -16.88 -10.91
CA ARG A 292 4.80 -17.90 -9.93
C ARG A 292 3.88 -19.12 -9.91
N THR A 293 2.58 -18.92 -10.07
CA THR A 293 1.63 -20.04 -10.08
C THR A 293 1.75 -20.94 -11.31
N ARG A 294 2.28 -20.41 -12.44
CA ARG A 294 2.51 -21.17 -13.66
C ARG A 294 3.89 -21.83 -13.70
N TYR A 295 4.92 -21.13 -13.22
CA TYR A 295 6.32 -21.52 -13.42
C TYR A 295 7.08 -21.88 -12.13
N GLY A 296 6.45 -21.76 -10.97
CA GLY A 296 7.03 -22.07 -9.67
C GLY A 296 7.48 -20.84 -8.87
N ASP A 297 7.66 -21.03 -7.56
CA ASP A 297 7.91 -19.94 -6.61
C ASP A 297 9.32 -19.35 -6.66
N ASP A 298 10.30 -20.16 -7.06
CA ASP A 298 11.72 -19.80 -7.19
C ASP A 298 12.16 -19.56 -8.63
N VAL A 299 11.19 -19.31 -9.53
CA VAL A 299 11.50 -19.06 -10.94
C VAL A 299 12.34 -17.78 -11.10
N ASP A 300 13.43 -17.90 -11.85
CA ASP A 300 14.22 -16.74 -12.28
C ASP A 300 13.41 -15.95 -13.33
N PRO A 301 13.12 -14.66 -13.12
CA PRO A 301 12.43 -13.83 -14.10
C PRO A 301 13.12 -13.83 -15.47
N ARG A 302 14.46 -13.98 -15.50
CA ARG A 302 15.24 -14.01 -16.75
C ARG A 302 15.11 -15.34 -17.51
N ALA A 303 14.59 -16.37 -16.87
CA ALA A 303 14.29 -17.65 -17.52
C ALA A 303 12.93 -17.64 -18.24
N ILE A 304 12.12 -16.60 -18.04
CA ILE A 304 10.81 -16.46 -18.67
C ILE A 304 10.89 -15.33 -19.71
N SER A 305 10.43 -15.59 -20.93
CA SER A 305 10.45 -14.60 -22.03
C SER A 305 9.42 -14.96 -23.10
N GLY A 306 9.04 -14.00 -23.92
CA GLY A 306 8.12 -14.22 -25.05
C GLY A 306 6.65 -14.46 -24.65
N LEU A 307 6.22 -13.98 -23.48
CA LEU A 307 4.85 -14.19 -23.01
C LEU A 307 3.79 -13.44 -23.84
N ALA A 308 4.14 -12.32 -24.50
CA ALA A 308 3.16 -11.48 -25.21
C ALA A 308 2.33 -12.21 -26.25
N ALA A 309 2.95 -13.14 -27.00
CA ALA A 309 2.28 -13.87 -28.07
C ALA A 309 1.42 -15.04 -27.56
N GLN A 310 1.62 -15.51 -26.33
CA GLN A 310 0.96 -16.69 -25.79
C GLN A 310 0.01 -16.38 -24.62
N MET A 311 0.23 -15.25 -23.95
CA MET A 311 -0.59 -14.73 -22.86
C MET A 311 -0.95 -13.25 -23.15
N PRO A 312 -1.68 -12.97 -24.25
CA PRO A 312 -1.96 -11.60 -24.68
C PRO A 312 -2.74 -10.79 -23.64
N GLN A 313 -3.67 -11.41 -22.90
CA GLN A 313 -4.43 -10.69 -21.87
C GLN A 313 -3.53 -10.27 -20.71
N PHE A 314 -2.70 -11.20 -20.23
CA PHE A 314 -1.67 -10.89 -19.24
C PHE A 314 -0.73 -9.77 -19.70
N ALA A 315 -0.27 -9.84 -20.95
CA ALA A 315 0.67 -8.89 -21.52
C ALA A 315 0.12 -7.46 -21.56
N VAL A 316 -1.15 -7.29 -21.95
CA VAL A 316 -1.83 -6.00 -21.91
C VAL A 316 -1.94 -5.47 -20.48
N LEU A 317 -2.43 -6.31 -19.55
CA LEU A 317 -2.66 -5.90 -18.16
C LEU A 317 -1.36 -5.48 -17.45
N ILE A 318 -0.29 -6.28 -17.56
CA ILE A 318 1.00 -5.94 -16.93
C ILE A 318 1.65 -4.72 -17.59
N SER A 319 1.49 -4.53 -18.91
CA SER A 319 1.99 -3.32 -19.59
C SER A 319 1.28 -2.07 -19.09
N VAL A 320 -0.05 -2.11 -18.92
CA VAL A 320 -0.80 -0.98 -18.37
C VAL A 320 -0.41 -0.69 -16.92
N LEU A 321 -0.24 -1.72 -16.08
CA LEU A 321 0.26 -1.56 -14.71
C LEU A 321 1.67 -0.97 -14.68
N ALA A 322 2.54 -1.36 -15.61
CA ALA A 322 3.88 -0.81 -15.73
C ALA A 322 3.86 0.68 -16.09
N LEU A 323 3.02 1.09 -17.04
CA LEU A 323 2.82 2.51 -17.37
C LEU A 323 2.31 3.30 -16.16
N ALA A 324 1.38 2.73 -15.39
CA ALA A 324 0.88 3.33 -14.16
C ALA A 324 1.97 3.46 -13.08
N ALA A 325 2.82 2.45 -12.91
CA ALA A 325 3.90 2.43 -11.93
C ALA A 325 5.04 3.40 -12.29
N MET A 326 5.26 3.63 -13.59
CA MET A 326 6.16 4.67 -14.10
C MET A 326 5.56 6.08 -14.01
N GLY A 327 4.34 6.23 -13.47
CA GLY A 327 3.74 7.54 -13.22
C GLY A 327 3.40 8.30 -14.51
N LEU A 328 3.00 7.60 -15.57
CA LEU A 328 2.49 8.25 -16.76
C LEU A 328 1.07 8.81 -16.54
N PRO A 329 0.71 9.93 -17.16
CA PRO A 329 -0.69 10.33 -17.29
C PRO A 329 -1.48 9.25 -18.08
N PRO A 330 -2.73 8.94 -17.71
CA PRO A 330 -3.60 9.64 -16.77
C PRO A 330 -3.72 8.96 -15.38
N PHE A 331 -2.71 8.23 -14.91
CA PHE A 331 -2.83 7.43 -13.68
C PHE A 331 -2.69 8.25 -12.39
N GLY A 332 -3.36 7.80 -11.31
CA GLY A 332 -3.35 8.49 -10.01
C GLY A 332 -1.97 8.68 -9.37
N VAL A 333 -0.98 7.85 -9.72
CA VAL A 333 0.42 8.05 -9.27
C VAL A 333 0.98 9.37 -9.79
N PHE A 334 0.73 9.70 -11.07
CA PHE A 334 1.16 10.96 -11.67
C PHE A 334 0.46 12.14 -10.99
N VAL A 335 -0.88 12.09 -10.92
CA VAL A 335 -1.70 13.20 -10.40
C VAL A 335 -1.37 13.51 -8.95
N GLY A 336 -1.30 12.48 -8.11
CA GLY A 336 -0.95 12.64 -6.70
C GLY A 336 0.46 13.19 -6.52
N PHE A 337 1.44 12.71 -7.29
CA PHE A 337 2.82 13.19 -7.16
C PHE A 337 2.98 14.64 -7.64
N MET A 338 2.37 15.00 -8.78
CA MET A 338 2.39 16.38 -9.26
C MET A 338 1.73 17.33 -8.26
N GLY A 339 0.61 16.93 -7.67
CA GLY A 339 -0.04 17.70 -6.61
C GLY A 339 0.87 17.92 -5.39
N LEU A 340 1.63 16.90 -4.98
CA LEU A 340 2.62 17.01 -3.91
C LEU A 340 3.78 17.95 -4.27
N LEU A 341 4.31 17.84 -5.50
CA LEU A 341 5.40 18.70 -5.96
C LEU A 341 5.02 20.18 -5.99
N PHE A 342 3.80 20.51 -6.41
CA PHE A 342 3.32 21.89 -6.43
C PHE A 342 3.05 22.45 -5.03
N ALA A 343 2.67 21.60 -4.07
CA ALA A 343 2.40 22.00 -2.69
C ALA A 343 3.68 22.07 -1.83
N SER A 344 4.74 21.34 -2.19
CA SER A 344 5.95 21.26 -1.38
C SER A 344 6.82 22.50 -1.58
N PRO A 345 7.22 23.21 -0.50
CA PRO A 345 8.24 24.23 -0.63
C PRO A 345 9.54 23.54 -1.03
N LEU A 346 10.13 23.94 -2.17
CA LEU A 346 11.44 23.47 -2.62
C LEU A 346 12.55 24.10 -1.74
N THR A 347 12.61 23.66 -0.48
CA THR A 347 13.53 24.19 0.54
C THR A 347 14.97 23.70 0.35
N LEU A 348 15.16 22.56 -0.32
CA LEU A 348 16.47 21.96 -0.60
C LEU A 348 16.74 21.89 -2.10
N SER A 349 17.83 22.53 -2.53
CA SER A 349 18.27 22.58 -3.93
C SER A 349 18.49 21.20 -4.57
N ILE A 350 18.80 20.18 -3.77
CA ILE A 350 19.07 18.81 -4.27
C ILE A 350 17.81 17.96 -4.50
N ALA A 351 16.66 18.33 -3.91
CA ALA A 351 15.44 17.53 -4.00
C ALA A 351 14.98 17.21 -5.44
N PRO A 352 14.96 18.15 -6.42
CA PRO A 352 14.54 17.83 -7.79
C PRO A 352 15.47 16.82 -8.47
N PHE A 353 16.76 16.82 -8.14
CA PHE A 353 17.72 15.85 -8.66
C PHE A 353 17.43 14.44 -8.12
N VAL A 354 17.13 14.33 -6.82
CA VAL A 354 16.73 13.04 -6.20
C VAL A 354 15.45 12.51 -6.84
N VAL A 355 14.44 13.37 -7.01
CA VAL A 355 13.18 13.02 -7.69
C VAL A 355 13.46 12.48 -9.10
N ALA A 356 14.26 13.18 -9.90
CA ALA A 356 14.59 12.76 -11.26
C ALA A 356 15.28 11.39 -11.29
N ILE A 357 16.26 11.15 -10.41
CA ILE A 357 16.94 9.84 -10.32
C ILE A 357 15.96 8.74 -9.91
N THR A 358 15.11 8.98 -8.90
CA THR A 358 14.15 7.98 -8.43
C THR A 358 13.19 7.56 -9.53
N TRP A 359 12.65 8.52 -10.30
CA TRP A 359 11.75 8.23 -11.42
C TRP A 359 12.47 7.55 -12.60
N LEU A 360 13.70 7.97 -12.92
CA LEU A 360 14.50 7.34 -13.98
C LEU A 360 14.84 5.89 -13.63
N ALA A 361 15.27 5.64 -12.39
CA ALA A 361 15.55 4.29 -11.89
C ALA A 361 14.30 3.42 -11.93
N ALA A 362 13.14 3.97 -11.51
CA ALA A 362 11.86 3.29 -11.57
C ALA A 362 11.46 2.88 -12.99
N SER A 363 11.56 3.83 -13.92
CA SER A 363 11.26 3.58 -15.33
C SER A 363 12.16 2.50 -15.90
N TRP A 364 13.45 2.54 -15.58
CA TRP A 364 14.42 1.56 -16.03
C TRP A 364 14.08 0.14 -15.57
N TYR A 365 13.94 -0.10 -14.26
CA TYR A 365 13.74 -1.46 -13.76
C TYR A 365 12.36 -2.02 -14.12
N ILE A 366 11.33 -1.17 -14.25
CA ILE A 366 9.99 -1.60 -14.67
C ILE A 366 10.00 -2.00 -16.15
N LEU A 367 10.62 -1.19 -17.00
CA LEU A 367 10.74 -1.51 -18.43
C LEU A 367 11.59 -2.76 -18.65
N ASP A 368 12.72 -2.90 -17.95
CA ASP A 368 13.55 -4.12 -18.03
C ASP A 368 12.76 -5.37 -17.66
N LEU A 369 11.99 -5.31 -16.56
CA LEU A 369 11.12 -6.41 -16.12
C LEU A 369 10.06 -6.77 -17.17
N VAL A 370 9.31 -5.78 -17.67
CA VAL A 370 8.26 -6.00 -18.66
C VAL A 370 8.84 -6.47 -19.99
N GLN A 371 9.94 -5.85 -20.42
CA GLN A 371 10.59 -6.19 -21.68
C GLN A 371 11.12 -7.63 -21.65
N GLY A 372 11.78 -8.03 -20.56
CA GLY A 372 12.32 -9.37 -20.38
C GLY A 372 11.22 -10.44 -20.33
N LEU A 373 10.11 -10.17 -19.64
CA LEU A 373 9.01 -11.13 -19.50
C LEU A 373 8.17 -11.25 -20.78
N LEU A 374 7.77 -10.12 -21.38
CA LEU A 374 6.79 -10.12 -22.46
C LEU A 374 7.39 -10.39 -23.83
N PHE A 375 8.57 -9.84 -24.10
CA PHE A 375 9.18 -9.89 -25.42
C PHE A 375 10.32 -10.92 -25.45
N GLY A 376 10.90 -11.13 -26.63
CA GLY A 376 11.96 -12.11 -26.84
C GLY A 376 11.47 -13.43 -27.47
N ARG A 377 12.33 -14.44 -27.46
CA ARG A 377 12.08 -15.73 -28.12
C ARG A 377 11.11 -16.57 -27.31
N LYS A 378 10.09 -17.12 -27.98
CA LYS A 378 9.23 -18.14 -27.39
C LYS A 378 10.08 -19.33 -26.94
N ARG A 379 9.87 -19.76 -25.71
CA ARG A 379 10.54 -20.90 -25.10
C ARG A 379 9.67 -22.16 -25.18
N PRO A 380 10.13 -23.26 -25.79
CA PRO A 380 9.33 -24.48 -25.98
C PRO A 380 9.15 -25.29 -24.69
N ASP A 381 10.03 -25.10 -23.70
CA ASP A 381 10.01 -25.71 -22.37
C ASP A 381 8.91 -25.14 -21.45
N LEU A 382 8.41 -23.95 -21.76
CA LEU A 382 7.35 -23.31 -20.99
C LEU A 382 5.97 -23.75 -21.45
N ARG A 383 5.11 -24.13 -20.49
CA ARG A 383 3.68 -24.28 -20.72
C ARG A 383 3.02 -22.91 -20.61
N TYR A 384 2.27 -22.53 -21.63
CA TYR A 384 1.55 -21.26 -21.67
C TYR A 384 0.07 -21.50 -21.34
N GLU A 385 -0.40 -20.85 -20.30
CA GLU A 385 -1.81 -20.73 -19.95
C GLU A 385 -2.00 -19.26 -19.59
N ASP A 386 -2.83 -18.53 -20.36
CA ASP A 386 -3.13 -17.13 -20.09
C ASP A 386 -3.84 -16.96 -18.72
N VAL A 387 -4.12 -15.72 -18.36
CA VAL A 387 -4.80 -15.40 -17.10
C VAL A 387 -6.17 -16.09 -17.01
N ARG A 388 -6.43 -16.71 -15.86
CA ARG A 388 -7.75 -17.25 -15.53
C ARG A 388 -8.71 -16.09 -15.29
N GLN A 389 -10.02 -16.36 -15.39
CA GLN A 389 -11.05 -15.33 -15.20
C GLN A 389 -10.90 -14.56 -13.87
N SER A 390 -10.53 -15.23 -12.78
CA SER A 390 -10.32 -14.56 -11.48
C SER A 390 -9.06 -13.67 -11.46
N GLU A 391 -7.98 -14.11 -12.11
CA GLU A 391 -6.72 -13.36 -12.21
C GLU A 391 -6.91 -12.14 -13.13
N PHE A 392 -7.58 -12.33 -14.26
CA PHE A 392 -7.97 -11.27 -15.19
C PHE A 392 -8.84 -10.22 -14.49
N ALA A 393 -9.91 -10.64 -13.80
CA ALA A 393 -10.80 -9.73 -13.08
C ALA A 393 -10.05 -8.95 -11.98
N SER A 394 -9.17 -9.61 -11.23
CA SER A 394 -8.35 -8.97 -10.19
C SER A 394 -7.47 -7.86 -10.79
N LEU A 395 -6.66 -8.18 -11.81
CA LEU A 395 -5.77 -7.22 -12.46
C LEU A 395 -6.55 -6.08 -13.15
N LEU A 396 -7.66 -6.40 -13.82
CA LEU A 396 -8.52 -5.42 -14.46
C LEU A 396 -9.11 -4.42 -13.45
N ILE A 397 -9.58 -4.90 -12.30
CA ILE A 397 -10.12 -4.02 -11.24
C ILE A 397 -9.03 -3.06 -10.76
N VAL A 398 -7.78 -3.52 -10.54
CA VAL A 398 -6.67 -2.63 -10.16
C VAL A 398 -6.47 -1.54 -11.21
N VAL A 399 -6.40 -1.92 -12.48
CA VAL A 399 -6.23 -0.98 -13.60
C VAL A 399 -7.35 0.05 -13.62
N MET A 400 -8.61 -0.38 -13.46
CA MET A 400 -9.77 0.53 -13.42
C MET A 400 -9.69 1.50 -12.23
N ILE A 401 -9.28 1.05 -11.05
CA ILE A 401 -9.10 1.92 -9.88
C ILE A 401 -7.96 2.93 -10.12
N MET A 402 -6.90 2.54 -10.82
CA MET A 402 -5.80 3.45 -11.19
C MET A 402 -6.23 4.58 -12.11
N PHE A 403 -7.09 4.27 -13.09
CA PHE A 403 -7.72 5.30 -13.91
C PHE A 403 -8.67 6.17 -13.09
N ALA A 404 -9.52 5.56 -12.25
CA ALA A 404 -10.46 6.30 -11.42
C ALA A 404 -9.75 7.29 -10.49
N LEU A 405 -8.66 6.90 -9.84
CA LEU A 405 -7.87 7.78 -8.97
C LEU A 405 -7.13 8.89 -9.73
N GLY A 406 -6.80 8.67 -11.01
CA GLY A 406 -6.17 9.71 -11.84
C GLY A 406 -7.16 10.69 -12.48
N LEU A 407 -8.41 10.26 -12.70
CA LEU A 407 -9.47 11.10 -13.27
C LEU A 407 -10.32 11.78 -12.18
N ALA A 408 -10.28 11.29 -10.94
CA ALA A 408 -11.06 11.83 -9.84
C ALA A 408 -10.64 13.28 -9.52
N PRO A 409 -11.58 14.24 -9.48
CA PRO A 409 -11.26 15.59 -9.06
C PRO A 409 -10.75 15.59 -7.62
N THR A 410 -9.68 16.35 -7.40
CA THR A 410 -8.91 16.40 -6.16
C THR A 410 -9.77 16.82 -4.96
N ASN A 411 -10.79 17.65 -5.23
CA ASN A 411 -11.76 18.15 -4.26
C ASN A 411 -12.66 17.06 -3.66
N LEU A 412 -12.75 15.87 -4.28
CA LEU A 412 -13.51 14.74 -3.71
C LEU A 412 -12.87 14.17 -2.45
N PHE A 413 -11.58 14.43 -2.25
CA PHE A 413 -10.80 13.95 -1.11
C PHE A 413 -10.42 15.09 -0.16
N GLU A 414 -10.87 16.32 -0.44
CA GLU A 414 -10.75 17.45 0.46
C GLU A 414 -11.83 17.35 1.55
N GLY A 415 -11.39 17.39 2.81
CA GLY A 415 -12.32 17.52 3.92
C GLY A 415 -13.00 18.89 3.89
N THR A 416 -14.23 18.98 4.39
CA THR A 416 -14.85 20.28 4.68
C THR A 416 -13.88 21.12 5.52
N PRO A 417 -13.56 22.36 5.12
CA PRO A 417 -12.71 23.22 5.94
C PRO A 417 -13.35 23.31 7.33
N ARG A 418 -12.60 22.95 8.37
CA ARG A 418 -12.97 23.39 9.71
C ARG A 418 -13.01 24.91 9.64
N SER A 419 -14.17 25.50 9.93
CA SER A 419 -14.30 26.93 10.13
C SER A 419 -13.44 27.30 11.33
N THR A 420 -12.16 27.56 11.10
CA THR A 420 -11.39 28.40 11.98
C THR A 420 -12.01 29.78 11.80
N ASP A 421 -12.82 30.20 12.76
CA ASP A 421 -13.15 31.61 12.97
C ASP A 421 -11.84 32.34 13.26
N THR A 422 -11.08 32.62 12.22
CA THR A 422 -10.01 33.61 12.23
C THR A 422 -10.39 34.55 11.12
N GLY A 423 -10.93 35.71 11.51
CA GLY A 423 -11.21 36.82 10.63
C GLY A 423 -9.92 37.26 9.93
N ALA A 424 -9.66 36.67 8.78
CA ALA A 424 -8.67 37.14 7.83
C ALA A 424 -9.46 37.76 6.68
N ILE A 425 -9.42 39.08 6.63
CA ILE A 425 -9.99 39.92 5.58
C ILE A 425 -9.44 39.41 4.24
N MET A 426 -10.32 38.85 3.42
CA MET A 426 -10.00 38.41 2.08
C MET A 426 -9.97 39.64 1.18
N GLU A 427 -8.78 40.22 0.98
CA GLU A 427 -8.58 41.14 -0.15
C GLU A 427 -8.58 40.33 -1.43
N SER A 428 -9.62 40.53 -2.24
CA SER A 428 -9.75 39.95 -3.56
C SER A 428 -8.69 40.55 -4.50
N VAL A 429 -7.68 39.77 -4.85
CA VAL A 429 -6.79 40.10 -5.97
C VAL A 429 -7.59 39.99 -7.27
N SER A 430 -8.05 41.12 -7.78
CA SER A 430 -8.65 41.24 -9.11
C SER A 430 -7.57 41.13 -10.17
N TRP A 431 -7.59 40.05 -10.94
CA TRP A 431 -6.83 39.95 -12.19
C TRP A 431 -7.45 40.89 -13.23
N ASN A 432 -6.75 41.98 -13.56
CA ASN A 432 -7.05 42.76 -14.76
C ASN A 432 -6.34 42.14 -15.98
N ARG A 433 -7.07 42.14 -17.09
CA ARG A 433 -6.82 41.47 -18.38
C ARG A 433 -5.49 41.78 -19.03
#